data_AF-A0A5C6PVM0-F1
#
_entry.id   AF-A0A5C6PVM0-F1
#
_cell.length_a   1.000
_cell.length_b   1.000
_cell.length_c   1.000
_cell.angle_alpha   90.00
_cell.angle_beta   90.00
_cell.angle_gamma   90.00
#
_symmetry.space_group_name_H-M   'P 1'
#
loop_
_entity.id
_entity.type
_entity.pdbx_description
1 polymer ?
#
loop_
_entity_poly.entity_id
_entity_poly.type
_entity_poly.pdbx_seq_one_letter_code
_entity_poly.pdbx_strand_id
1 'polypeptide(L)'
;MISEQGAILIATVYPIGLLLLLVEGVEAFEAFIHLFGQRLRSLGFFVSVAEITAVTMSIAFCVYSVSSGTALDGFQAVVVSVSGGLLMFLFALAAGSLLGRGGISIDRLRSSKKSDDE
;
A
#
# COMPACT_ATOMS: atom_id res chain seq x y z
N MET A 1 17.80 -6.01 13.94
CA MET A 1 18.82 -6.09 12.88
C MET A 1 18.19 -6.55 11.58
N ILE A 2 18.33 -5.77 10.52
CA ILE A 2 18.04 -6.18 9.14
C ILE A 2 19.40 -6.38 8.46
N SER A 3 19.64 -7.58 7.91
CA SER A 3 20.88 -7.88 7.21
C SER A 3 21.04 -7.03 5.95
N GLU A 4 22.27 -6.90 5.45
CA GLU A 4 22.56 -6.18 4.19
C GLU A 4 21.73 -6.72 3.02
N GLN A 5 21.62 -8.04 2.89
CA GLN A 5 20.79 -8.69 1.88
C GLN A 5 19.29 -8.34 2.04
N GLY A 6 18.82 -8.25 3.28
CA GLY A 6 17.47 -7.78 3.59
C GLY A 6 17.27 -6.32 3.20
N ALA A 7 18.27 -5.47 3.41
CA ALA A 7 18.25 -4.06 3.00
C ALA A 7 18.19 -3.90 1.48
N ILE A 8 18.94 -4.72 0.72
CA ILE A 8 18.87 -4.74 -0.75
C ILE A 8 17.46 -5.12 -1.23
N LEU A 9 16.88 -6.17 -0.66
CA LEU A 9 15.53 -6.60 -1.02
C LEU A 9 14.51 -5.48 -0.72
N ILE A 10 14.60 -4.84 0.44
CA ILE A 10 13.68 -3.77 0.83
C ILE A 10 13.85 -2.53 -0.07
N ALA A 11 15.09 -2.14 -0.39
CA ALA A 11 15.39 -1.03 -1.28
C ALA A 11 14.83 -1.22 -2.70
N THR A 12 14.61 -2.46 -3.14
CA THR A 12 14.04 -2.77 -4.47
C THR A 12 12.52 -2.92 -4.43
N VAL A 13 11.95 -3.50 -3.36
CA VAL A 13 10.51 -3.76 -3.23
C VAL A 13 9.73 -2.50 -2.83
N TYR A 14 10.27 -1.67 -1.94
CA TYR A 14 9.55 -0.48 -1.43
C TYR A 14 9.23 0.56 -2.50
N PRO A 15 10.12 0.87 -3.47
CA PRO A 15 9.76 1.78 -4.57
C PRO A 15 8.59 1.26 -5.41
N ILE A 16 8.53 -0.04 -5.67
CA ILE A 16 7.43 -0.67 -6.44
C ILE A 16 6.12 -0.56 -5.65
N GLY A 17 6.15 -0.90 -4.36
CA GLY A 17 5.00 -0.75 -3.48
C GLY A 17 4.53 0.70 -3.36
N LEU A 18 5.46 1.66 -3.27
CA LEU A 18 5.12 3.08 -3.23
C LEU A 18 4.43 3.54 -4.53
N LEU A 19 4.94 3.12 -5.69
CA LEU A 19 4.33 3.45 -6.99
C LEU A 19 2.93 2.86 -7.11
N LEU A 20 2.74 1.61 -6.73
CA LEU A 20 1.43 0.97 -6.75
C LEU A 20 0.46 1.66 -5.77
N LEU A 21 0.93 2.12 -4.61
CA LEU A 21 0.12 2.90 -3.67
C LEU A 21 -0.23 4.30 -4.24
N LEU A 22 0.63 4.90 -5.05
CA LEU A 22 0.31 6.16 -5.74
C LEU A 22 -0.67 5.96 -6.89
N VAL A 23 -0.60 4.84 -7.61
CA VAL A 23 -1.47 4.55 -8.76
C VAL A 23 -2.85 4.07 -8.31
N GLU A 24 -2.91 3.02 -7.48
CA GLU A 24 -4.16 2.39 -7.05
C GLU A 24 -4.68 2.94 -5.72
N GLY A 25 -3.77 3.47 -4.89
CA GLY A 25 -4.15 3.97 -3.58
C GLY A 25 -5.04 5.21 -3.66
N VAL A 26 -5.03 5.99 -4.75
CA VAL A 26 -5.97 7.11 -4.92
C VAL A 26 -7.42 6.62 -4.98
N GLU A 27 -7.70 5.57 -5.76
CA GLU A 27 -9.05 5.01 -5.88
C GLU A 27 -9.49 4.30 -4.59
N ALA A 28 -8.59 3.55 -3.96
CA ALA A 28 -8.84 2.90 -2.68
C ALA A 28 -9.08 3.92 -1.55
N PHE A 29 -8.34 5.03 -1.57
CA PHE A 29 -8.45 6.11 -0.61
C PHE A 29 -9.76 6.87 -0.79
N GLU A 30 -10.20 7.13 -2.03
CA GLU A 30 -11.52 7.69 -2.30
C GLU A 30 -12.65 6.77 -1.84
N ALA A 31 -12.54 5.46 -2.08
CA ALA A 31 -13.51 4.48 -1.60
C ALA A 31 -13.56 4.42 -0.05
N PHE A 32 -12.41 4.49 0.60
CA PHE A 32 -12.31 4.52 2.06
C PHE A 32 -12.90 5.81 2.66
N ILE A 33 -12.63 6.98 2.06
CA ILE A 33 -13.24 8.26 2.47
C ILE A 33 -14.77 8.19 2.34
N HIS A 34 -15.28 7.55 1.29
CA HIS A 34 -16.71 7.45 1.05
C HIS A 34 -17.42 6.58 2.10
N LEU A 35 -16.73 5.58 2.69
CA LEU A 35 -17.27 4.76 3.78
C LEU A 35 -17.30 5.49 5.14
N PHE A 36 -16.29 6.32 5.41
CA PHE A 36 -16.03 6.83 6.77
C PHE A 36 -16.34 8.32 6.97
N GLY A 37 -16.66 9.05 5.90
CA GLY A 37 -17.16 10.44 5.95
C GLY A 37 -16.07 11.52 5.99
N GLN A 38 -16.45 12.77 5.71
CA GLN A 38 -15.54 13.91 5.50
C GLN A 38 -14.52 14.17 6.62
N ARG A 39 -14.84 13.85 7.89
CA ARG A 39 -13.90 14.07 9.02
C ARG A 39 -12.68 13.14 9.00
N LEU A 40 -12.80 11.95 8.41
CA LEU A 40 -11.70 11.00 8.29
C LEU A 40 -10.86 11.24 7.02
N ARG A 41 -11.31 12.14 6.12
CA ARG A 41 -10.58 12.53 4.91
C ARG A 41 -9.26 13.25 5.22
N SER A 42 -9.26 14.18 6.18
CA SER A 42 -8.02 14.88 6.55
C SER A 42 -7.06 13.93 7.24
N LEU A 43 -7.56 13.08 8.16
CA LEU A 43 -6.76 12.08 8.86
C LEU A 43 -6.09 11.12 7.87
N GLY A 44 -6.85 10.60 6.91
CA GLY A 44 -6.31 9.73 5.87
C GLY A 44 -5.22 10.41 5.05
N PHE A 45 -5.38 11.69 4.71
CA PHE A 45 -4.39 12.42 3.92
C PHE A 45 -3.07 12.54 4.70
N PHE A 46 -3.15 12.90 5.99
CA PHE A 46 -1.97 12.96 6.85
C PHE A 46 -1.30 11.59 7.03
N VAL A 47 -2.09 10.52 7.17
CA VAL A 47 -1.57 9.14 7.25
C VAL A 47 -0.84 8.77 5.96
N SER A 48 -1.41 9.05 4.79
CA SER A 48 -0.77 8.77 3.49
C SER A 48 0.52 9.56 3.32
N VAL A 49 0.55 10.84 3.67
CA VAL A 49 1.77 11.67 3.59
C VAL A 49 2.84 11.17 4.56
N ALA A 50 2.45 10.83 5.80
CA ALA A 50 3.35 10.27 6.79
C ALA A 50 3.96 8.94 6.30
N GLU A 51 3.15 8.08 5.69
CA GLU A 51 3.61 6.80 5.16
C GLU A 51 4.54 6.96 3.96
N ILE A 52 4.22 7.83 3.01
CA ILE A 52 5.14 8.14 1.89
C ILE A 52 6.50 8.62 2.42
N THR A 53 6.48 9.46 3.45
CA THR A 53 7.70 9.97 4.08
C THR A 53 8.48 8.84 4.77
N ALA A 54 7.78 7.97 5.51
CA ALA A 54 8.38 6.83 6.20
C ALA A 54 9.01 5.83 5.22
N VAL A 55 8.31 5.49 4.13
CA VAL A 55 8.81 4.60 3.07
C VAL A 55 10.03 5.21 2.38
N THR A 56 10.02 6.51 2.09
CA THR A 56 11.16 7.20 1.49
C THR A 56 12.39 7.17 2.41
N MET A 57 12.20 7.40 3.72
CA MET A 57 13.26 7.29 4.72
C MET A 57 13.78 5.85 4.83
N SER A 58 12.89 4.86 4.81
CA SER A 58 13.25 3.43 4.81
C SER A 58 14.12 3.07 3.61
N ILE A 59 13.77 3.55 2.41
CA ILE A 59 14.58 3.37 1.20
C ILE A 59 15.97 4.02 1.41
N ALA A 60 16.02 5.25 1.93
CA ALA A 60 17.28 5.95 2.17
C ALA A 60 18.18 5.20 3.17
N PHE A 61 17.62 4.69 4.28
CA PHE A 61 18.38 3.88 5.25
C PHE A 61 18.87 2.57 4.65
N CYS A 62 18.05 1.90 3.85
CA CYS A 62 18.44 0.68 3.17
C CYS A 62 19.56 0.93 2.14
N VAL A 63 19.46 1.98 1.33
CA VAL A 63 20.52 2.36 0.37
C VAL A 63 21.80 2.72 1.11
N TYR A 64 21.71 3.49 2.19
CA TYR A 64 22.87 3.85 3.01
C TYR A 64 23.55 2.60 3.58
N SER A 65 22.78 1.69 4.19
CA SER A 65 23.26 0.41 4.71
C SER A 65 23.99 -0.44 3.67
N VAL A 66 23.45 -0.53 2.46
CA VAL A 66 24.08 -1.25 1.34
C VAL A 66 25.38 -0.55 0.92
N SER A 67 25.38 0.79 0.87
CA SER A 67 26.59 1.55 0.50
C SER A 67 27.71 1.48 1.54
N SER A 68 27.37 1.37 2.83
CA SER A 68 28.32 1.28 3.92
C SER A 68 28.73 -0.15 4.26
N GLY A 69 28.07 -1.17 3.70
CA GLY A 69 28.29 -2.58 4.04
C GLY A 69 27.93 -2.92 5.48
N THR A 70 27.03 -2.14 6.10
CA THR A 70 26.62 -2.31 7.51
C THR A 70 25.15 -2.67 7.59
N ALA A 71 24.79 -3.63 8.42
CA ALA A 71 23.38 -3.96 8.69
C ALA A 71 22.60 -2.75 9.26
N LEU A 72 21.28 -2.69 9.00
CA LEU A 72 20.43 -1.72 9.70
C LEU A 72 20.15 -2.23 11.11
N ASP A 73 20.35 -1.36 12.09
CA ASP A 73 20.13 -1.69 13.49
C ASP A 73 19.37 -0.60 14.25
N GLY A 74 18.86 -1.01 15.42
CA GLY A 74 18.12 -0.16 16.33
C GLY A 74 16.90 0.51 15.66
N PHE A 75 16.83 1.83 15.79
CA PHE A 75 15.70 2.63 15.32
C PHE A 75 15.45 2.52 13.81
N GLN A 76 16.51 2.45 12.99
CA GLN A 76 16.35 2.37 11.53
C GLN A 76 15.66 1.06 11.12
N ALA A 77 16.04 -0.05 11.74
CA ALA A 77 15.39 -1.34 11.51
C ALA A 77 13.91 -1.31 11.90
N VAL A 78 13.57 -0.65 13.01
CA VAL A 78 12.17 -0.50 13.45
C VAL A 78 11.35 0.34 12.46
N VAL A 79 11.87 1.48 12.01
CA VAL A 79 11.20 2.34 11.03
C VAL A 79 10.92 1.57 9.74
N VAL A 80 11.91 0.82 9.25
CA VAL A 80 11.75 -0.02 8.06
C VAL A 80 10.67 -1.07 8.28
N SER A 81 10.72 -1.84 9.38
CA SER A 81 9.69 -2.87 9.64
C SER A 81 8.28 -2.30 9.79
N VAL A 82 8.12 -1.17 10.49
CA VAL A 82 6.80 -0.55 10.72
C VAL A 82 6.23 0.00 9.41
N SER A 83 7.03 0.74 8.63
CA SER A 83 6.59 1.24 7.32
C SER A 83 6.23 0.10 6.37
N GLY A 84 7.03 -0.97 6.27
CA GLY A 84 6.67 -2.14 5.46
C GLY A 84 5.36 -2.81 5.88
N GLY A 85 5.11 -2.91 7.19
CA GLY A 85 3.86 -3.44 7.72
C GLY A 85 2.66 -2.56 7.38
N LEU A 86 2.81 -1.24 7.49
CA LEU A 86 1.76 -0.27 7.16
C LEU A 86 1.48 -0.27 5.65
N LEU A 87 2.52 -0.29 4.82
CA LEU A 87 2.42 -0.39 3.37
C LEU A 87 1.63 -1.65 2.95
N MET A 88 1.96 -2.82 3.53
CA MET A 88 1.23 -4.08 3.28
C MET A 88 -0.24 -3.99 3.70
N PHE A 89 -0.52 -3.36 4.84
CA PHE A 89 -1.90 -3.16 5.31
C PHE A 89 -2.69 -2.27 4.34
N LEU A 90 -2.10 -1.17 3.88
CA LEU A 90 -2.72 -0.29 2.90
C LEU A 90 -2.94 -0.99 1.56
N PHE A 91 -2.01 -1.85 1.13
CA PHE A 91 -2.19 -2.70 -0.05
C PHE A 91 -3.35 -3.66 0.09
N ALA A 92 -3.45 -4.37 1.21
CA ALA A 92 -4.55 -5.29 1.47
C ALA A 92 -5.90 -4.57 1.47
N LEU A 93 -5.94 -3.35 2.02
CA LEU A 93 -7.12 -2.51 2.05
C LEU A 93 -7.51 -2.05 0.63
N ALA A 94 -6.53 -1.64 -0.18
CA ALA A 94 -6.74 -1.26 -1.58
C ALA A 94 -7.23 -2.43 -2.43
N ALA A 95 -6.54 -3.58 -2.36
CA ALA A 95 -6.92 -4.80 -3.05
C ALA A 95 -8.31 -5.31 -2.64
N GLY A 96 -8.64 -5.25 -1.35
CA GLY A 96 -9.98 -5.60 -0.85
C GLY A 96 -11.08 -4.68 -1.39
N SER A 97 -10.80 -3.38 -1.53
CA SER A 97 -11.75 -2.43 -2.12
C SER A 97 -11.96 -2.65 -3.62
N LEU A 98 -10.90 -3.01 -4.36
CA LEU A 98 -10.95 -3.34 -5.78
C LEU A 98 -11.68 -4.67 -6.03
N LEU A 99 -11.45 -5.70 -5.21
CA LEU A 99 -12.21 -6.95 -5.28
C LEU A 99 -13.68 -6.78 -4.87
N GLY A 100 -13.97 -5.87 -3.94
CA GLY A 100 -15.34 -5.50 -3.55
C GLY A 100 -16.12 -4.79 -4.66
N ARG A 101 -15.46 -3.92 -5.45
CA ARG A 101 -16.06 -3.27 -6.65
C ARG A 101 -16.03 -4.16 -7.88
N GLY A 102 -15.00 -5.00 -7.99
CA GLY A 102 -14.79 -6.02 -9.02
C GLY A 102 -15.45 -7.35 -8.71
N GLY A 103 -16.37 -7.38 -7.74
CA GLY A 103 -17.40 -8.40 -7.61
C GLY A 103 -18.13 -8.48 -8.94
N ILE A 104 -17.62 -9.36 -9.78
CA ILE A 104 -18.03 -9.64 -11.14
C ILE A 104 -19.56 -9.61 -11.19
N SER A 105 -20.04 -8.82 -12.14
CA SER A 105 -21.36 -8.76 -12.75
C SER A 105 -21.99 -10.13 -13.10
N ILE A 106 -22.04 -11.06 -12.15
CA ILE A 106 -22.83 -12.30 -12.27
C ILE A 106 -24.31 -11.93 -12.36
N ASP A 107 -24.74 -10.84 -11.73
CA ASP A 107 -26.11 -10.33 -11.88
C ASP A 107 -26.41 -9.78 -13.29
N ARG A 108 -25.44 -9.19 -13.99
CA ARG A 108 -25.66 -8.77 -15.40
C ARG A 108 -25.65 -9.96 -16.36
N LEU A 109 -24.85 -10.99 -16.12
CA LEU A 109 -24.90 -12.24 -16.91
C LEU A 109 -26.19 -13.04 -16.64
N ARG A 110 -26.76 -12.95 -15.44
CA ARG A 110 -28.06 -13.56 -15.11
C ARG A 110 -29.24 -12.78 -15.69
N SER A 111 -29.14 -11.46 -15.78
CA SER A 111 -30.15 -10.61 -16.44
C SER A 111 -30.18 -10.80 -17.95
N SER A 112 -29.04 -11.00 -18.60
CA SER A 112 -28.97 -11.19 -20.06
C SER A 112 -29.53 -12.55 -20.51
N LYS A 113 -29.59 -13.55 -19.62
CA LYS A 113 -30.15 -14.86 -19.95
C LYS A 113 -31.67 -14.94 -19.75
N LYS A 114 -32.28 -13.93 -19.12
CA LYS A 114 -33.72 -13.89 -18.86
C LYS A 114 -34.50 -13.09 -19.92
N SER A 115 -33.83 -12.28 -20.72
CA SER A 115 -34.46 -11.49 -21.80
C SER A 115 -34.60 -12.24 -23.13
N ASP A 116 -34.00 -13.44 -23.25
CA ASP A 116 -34.03 -14.22 -24.49
C ASP A 116 -35.11 -15.31 -24.49
N ASP A 117 -35.87 -15.45 -23.39
CA ASP A 117 -36.93 -16.45 -23.18
C ASP A 117 -38.37 -15.83 -23.11
N GLU A 118 -38.54 -14.53 -23.42
CA GLU A 118 -39.85 -13.87 -23.59
C GLU A 118 -40.04 -13.36 -25.04
#